data_AF-A0A7Y5LI64-F1
#
_entry.id   AF-A0A7Y5LI64-F1
#
_cell.length_a   1.000
_cell.length_b   1.000
_cell.length_c   1.000
_cell.angle_alpha   90.00
_cell.angle_beta   90.00
_cell.angle_gamma   90.00
#
_symmetry.space_group_name_H-M   'P 1'
#
loop_
_entity.id
_entity.type
_entity.pdbx_description
1 polymer ?
#
loop_
_entity_poly.entity_id
_entity_poly.type
_entity_poly.pdbx_seq_one_letter_code
_entity_poly.pdbx_strand_id
1 'polypeptide(L)'
;MVIDVKQEGMAMKNLPELTKAAIAAVVGLLLVTSGCGGTEEQKGETAEETTAPGGAVWTPTGDEGTLTGKVAFQGQAPKFRAIAMDADAVCAAKHSKPVYPEAVIVNSNGTLRNVF
;
A
#
# COMPACT_ATOMS: atom_id res chain seq x y z
N MET A 1 -11.51 -24.29 5.09
CA MET A 1 -11.14 -25.71 5.25
C MET A 1 -10.42 -26.11 3.99
N VAL A 2 -9.20 -26.59 4.16
CA VAL A 2 -8.20 -26.91 3.13
C VAL A 2 -8.79 -27.83 2.07
N ILE A 3 -8.66 -27.47 0.80
CA ILE A 3 -8.65 -28.48 -0.27
C ILE A 3 -7.41 -28.21 -1.12
N ASP A 4 -6.29 -28.61 -0.55
CA ASP A 4 -5.14 -29.07 -1.32
C ASP A 4 -5.25 -30.60 -1.33
N VAL A 5 -5.76 -31.16 -2.42
CA VAL A 5 -5.71 -32.59 -2.72
C VAL A 5 -5.33 -32.73 -4.19
N LYS A 6 -4.02 -32.70 -4.44
CA LYS A 6 -3.29 -33.82 -5.04
C LYS A 6 -4.17 -34.74 -5.92
N GLN A 7 -4.14 -34.57 -7.23
CA GLN A 7 -4.39 -35.67 -8.15
C GLN A 7 -3.49 -35.54 -9.38
N GLU A 8 -2.37 -36.26 -9.28
CA GLU A 8 -1.44 -36.57 -10.33
C GLU A 8 -2.08 -37.59 -11.26
N GLY A 9 -2.23 -37.26 -12.54
CA GLY A 9 -2.45 -38.31 -13.52
C GLY A 9 -3.13 -37.88 -14.79
N MET A 10 -2.38 -37.33 -15.73
CA MET A 10 -2.59 -37.72 -17.12
C MET A 10 -1.31 -37.59 -17.94
N ALA A 11 -0.59 -38.71 -17.91
CA ALA A 11 0.05 -39.35 -19.05
C ALA A 11 0.01 -38.55 -20.37
N MET A 12 1.20 -38.04 -20.71
CA MET A 12 1.81 -38.01 -22.03
C MET A 12 1.07 -38.84 -23.10
N LYS A 13 0.36 -38.17 -24.03
CA LYS A 13 -0.20 -38.84 -25.22
C LYS A 13 -0.36 -37.99 -26.49
N ASN A 14 0.04 -36.72 -26.52
CA ASN A 14 -0.22 -35.84 -27.69
C ASN A 14 1.06 -35.17 -28.24
N LEU A 15 2.03 -36.01 -28.61
CA LEU A 15 3.34 -35.61 -29.14
C LEU A 15 3.34 -34.81 -30.48
N PRO A 16 2.29 -34.76 -31.34
CA PRO A 16 2.33 -33.90 -32.54
C PRO A 16 1.76 -32.48 -32.35
N GLU A 17 1.16 -32.15 -31.20
CA GLU A 17 0.58 -30.81 -30.94
C GLU A 17 1.54 -29.87 -30.18
N LEU A 18 2.71 -30.36 -29.75
CA LEU A 18 3.73 -29.54 -29.06
C LEU A 18 4.68 -28.82 -30.04
N THR A 19 4.88 -29.36 -31.25
CA THR A 19 5.71 -28.74 -32.30
C THR A 19 5.06 -27.50 -32.92
N LYS A 20 3.72 -27.44 -33.00
CA LYS A 20 2.99 -26.24 -33.45
C LYS A 20 3.07 -25.10 -32.42
N ALA A 21 3.00 -25.45 -31.12
CA ALA A 21 3.13 -24.48 -30.03
C ALA A 21 4.56 -23.92 -29.91
N ALA A 22 5.58 -24.74 -30.16
CA ALA A 22 6.98 -24.31 -30.14
C ALA A 22 7.32 -23.31 -31.26
N ILE A 23 6.72 -23.45 -32.45
CA ILE A 23 6.93 -22.51 -33.58
C ILE A 23 6.23 -21.17 -33.31
N ALA A 24 5.04 -21.18 -32.68
CA ALA A 24 4.34 -19.96 -32.30
C ALA A 24 5.06 -19.17 -31.18
N ALA A 25 5.72 -19.87 -30.25
CA ALA A 25 6.46 -19.25 -29.14
C ALA A 25 7.79 -18.61 -29.59
N VAL A 26 8.48 -19.17 -30.60
CA VAL A 26 9.76 -18.63 -31.11
C VAL A 26 9.55 -17.40 -32.00
N VAL A 27 8.43 -17.32 -32.75
CA VAL A 27 8.09 -16.12 -33.54
C VAL A 27 7.56 -14.97 -32.66
N GLY A 28 6.88 -15.28 -31.55
CA GLY A 28 6.41 -14.27 -30.59
C GLY A 28 7.51 -13.61 -29.75
N LEU A 29 8.61 -14.33 -29.48
CA LEU A 29 9.70 -13.83 -28.63
C LEU A 29 10.70 -12.92 -29.37
N LEU A 30 10.68 -12.91 -30.72
CA LEU A 30 11.58 -12.06 -31.53
C LEU A 30 11.02 -10.68 -31.90
N LEU A 31 9.79 -10.33 -31.51
CA LEU A 31 9.11 -9.09 -31.94
C LEU A 31 9.09 -7.97 -30.88
N VAL A 32 9.84 -8.07 -29.77
CA VAL A 32 9.73 -7.10 -28.65
C VAL A 32 10.99 -6.23 -28.44
N THR A 33 12.03 -6.32 -29.27
CA THR A 33 13.28 -5.55 -29.04
C THR A 33 13.51 -4.34 -29.97
N SER A 34 12.51 -3.84 -30.68
CA SER A 34 12.62 -2.56 -31.40
C SER A 34 11.38 -1.69 -31.17
N GLY A 35 11.39 -0.92 -30.08
CA GLY A 35 10.28 -0.03 -29.74
C GLY A 35 10.58 0.94 -28.59
N CYS A 36 11.74 1.60 -28.61
CA CYS A 36 11.96 2.84 -27.88
C CYS A 36 12.36 3.91 -28.90
N GLY A 37 11.64 5.05 -28.91
CA GLY A 37 11.98 6.24 -29.68
C GLY A 37 10.95 6.61 -30.75
N GLY A 38 10.01 7.49 -30.38
CA GLY A 38 9.03 8.06 -31.31
C GLY A 38 7.82 8.66 -30.59
N THR A 39 8.05 9.63 -29.72
CA THR A 39 6.99 10.49 -29.18
C THR A 39 6.62 11.47 -30.28
N GLU A 40 5.46 11.28 -30.92
CA GLU A 40 4.52 12.31 -31.37
C GLU A 40 3.27 11.66 -32.04
N GLU A 41 2.16 11.76 -31.30
CA GLU A 41 0.77 11.93 -31.72
C GLU A 41 0.07 10.85 -32.58
N GLN A 42 -0.69 9.98 -31.90
CA GLN A 42 -2.09 9.71 -32.30
C GLN A 42 -3.02 9.66 -31.09
N LYS A 43 -3.72 10.79 -30.90
CA LYS A 43 -5.19 10.88 -30.83
C LYS A 43 -5.88 9.67 -30.17
N GLY A 44 -5.65 9.55 -28.87
CA GLY A 44 -6.59 8.92 -27.96
C GLY A 44 -7.68 9.92 -27.61
N GLU A 45 -8.91 9.49 -27.84
CA GLU A 45 -10.16 10.07 -27.37
C GLU A 45 -9.98 10.89 -26.08
N THR A 46 -10.30 12.18 -26.18
CA THR A 46 -10.60 13.03 -25.05
C THR A 46 -11.83 12.45 -24.35
N ALA A 47 -11.61 11.41 -23.53
CA ALA A 47 -12.31 11.35 -22.27
C ALA A 47 -11.86 12.60 -21.54
N GLU A 48 -12.73 13.61 -21.62
CA GLU A 48 -12.78 14.72 -20.71
C GLU A 48 -12.43 14.18 -19.32
N GLU A 49 -11.20 14.46 -18.86
CA GLU A 49 -11.06 14.80 -17.47
C GLU A 49 -11.95 16.02 -17.32
N THR A 50 -13.22 15.78 -17.03
CA THR A 50 -13.99 16.72 -16.25
C THR A 50 -13.13 16.84 -15.01
N THR A 51 -12.26 17.86 -14.99
CA THR A 51 -11.91 18.55 -13.76
C THR A 51 -13.28 18.76 -13.12
N ALA A 52 -13.65 17.87 -12.20
CA ALA A 52 -14.76 18.11 -11.32
C ALA A 52 -14.52 19.54 -10.84
N PRO A 53 -15.49 20.47 -11.04
CA PRO A 53 -15.28 21.88 -10.76
C PRO A 53 -14.61 21.94 -9.41
N GLY A 54 -13.36 22.46 -9.41
CA GLY A 54 -12.43 22.31 -8.29
C GLY A 54 -13.21 22.47 -7.02
N GLY A 55 -13.42 21.35 -6.33
CA GLY A 55 -14.40 21.27 -5.26
C GLY A 55 -14.12 22.42 -4.31
N ALA A 56 -15.16 23.20 -3.97
CA ALA A 56 -15.01 24.39 -3.15
C ALA A 56 -14.03 24.10 -2.01
N VAL A 57 -12.91 24.84 -1.98
CA VAL A 57 -11.94 24.73 -0.90
C VAL A 57 -12.71 25.08 0.36
N TRP A 58 -12.88 24.08 1.23
CA TRP A 58 -13.64 24.26 2.44
C TRP A 58 -12.86 25.17 3.40
N THR A 59 -13.48 26.29 3.78
CA THR A 59 -12.91 27.24 4.75
C THR A 59 -13.55 26.99 6.11
N PRO A 60 -12.78 26.55 7.13
CA PRO A 60 -13.29 26.43 8.48
C PRO A 60 -13.75 27.79 9.01
N THR A 61 -14.93 27.82 9.62
CA THR A 61 -15.42 28.97 10.40
C THR A 61 -15.08 28.82 11.88
N GLY A 62 -14.68 27.62 12.32
CA GLY A 62 -14.36 27.30 13.71
C GLY A 62 -15.56 26.85 14.56
N ASP A 63 -16.74 26.74 13.93
CA ASP A 63 -18.02 26.36 14.56
C ASP A 63 -18.64 25.13 13.87
N GLU A 64 -17.81 24.21 13.39
CA GLU A 64 -18.24 23.00 12.67
C GLU A 64 -18.98 21.96 13.54
N GLY A 65 -19.12 22.26 14.84
CA GLY A 65 -19.69 21.38 15.84
C GLY A 65 -18.62 20.71 16.70
N THR A 66 -18.98 20.42 17.95
CA THR A 66 -18.08 19.76 18.90
C THR A 66 -18.45 18.28 19.03
N LEU A 67 -17.46 17.41 18.85
CA LEU A 67 -17.58 16.00 19.21
C LEU A 67 -17.09 15.80 20.64
N THR A 68 -17.90 15.16 21.48
CA THR A 68 -17.53 14.85 22.86
C THR A 68 -17.70 13.36 23.12
N GLY A 69 -16.77 12.77 23.87
CA GLY A 69 -16.82 11.34 24.15
C GLY A 69 -15.54 10.80 24.77
N LYS A 70 -15.48 9.48 24.87
CA LYS A 70 -14.29 8.74 25.33
C LYS A 70 -14.01 7.62 24.34
N VAL A 71 -12.74 7.40 24.04
CA VAL A 71 -12.30 6.27 23.21
C VAL A 71 -11.67 5.21 24.11
N ALA A 72 -12.34 4.06 24.22
CA ALA A 72 -11.86 2.90 24.95
C ALA A 72 -10.93 2.05 24.08
N PHE A 73 -9.87 1.51 24.68
CA PHE A 73 -8.96 0.55 24.07
C PHE A 73 -9.27 -0.85 24.60
N GLN A 74 -9.32 -1.84 23.70
CA GLN A 74 -9.61 -3.23 24.05
C GLN A 74 -8.40 -4.12 23.75
N GLY A 75 -8.11 -5.05 24.64
CA GLY A 75 -6.97 -5.96 24.53
C GLY A 75 -5.69 -5.43 25.17
N GLN A 76 -4.56 -6.06 24.84
CA GLN A 76 -3.26 -5.70 25.41
C GLN A 76 -2.65 -4.52 24.68
N ALA A 77 -2.19 -3.51 25.44
CA ALA A 77 -1.49 -2.36 24.88
C ALA A 77 -0.21 -2.81 24.13
N PRO A 78 0.03 -2.29 22.92
CA PRO A 78 1.21 -2.66 22.15
C PRO A 78 2.49 -2.22 22.87
N LYS A 79 3.53 -3.07 22.81
CA LYS A 79 4.87 -2.73 23.29
C LYS A 79 5.70 -2.22 22.14
N PHE A 80 6.10 -0.96 22.19
CA PHE A 80 6.93 -0.36 21.16
C PHE A 80 8.42 -0.56 21.42
N ARG A 81 9.20 -0.60 20.35
CA ARG A 81 10.66 -0.44 20.41
C ARG A 81 11.00 1.04 20.61
N ALA A 82 12.15 1.29 21.23
CA ALA A 82 12.67 2.65 21.34
C ALA A 82 13.01 3.22 19.95
N ILE A 83 12.86 4.53 19.81
CA ILE A 83 13.25 5.28 18.61
C ILE A 83 14.78 5.44 18.61
N ALA A 84 15.40 5.19 17.46
CA ALA A 84 16.83 5.40 17.27
C ALA A 84 17.12 6.91 17.14
N MET A 85 17.49 7.55 18.26
CA MET A 85 17.82 8.98 18.31
C MET A 85 19.30 9.26 18.00
N ASP A 86 20.11 8.23 17.88
CA ASP A 86 21.55 8.30 17.59
C ASP A 86 21.88 8.49 16.10
N ALA A 87 20.88 8.42 15.23
CA ALA A 87 21.03 8.74 13.81
C ALA A 87 21.35 10.24 13.57
N ASP A 88 21.00 11.12 14.51
CA ASP A 88 21.28 12.56 14.48
C ASP A 88 21.91 13.01 15.81
N ALA A 89 23.06 13.68 15.73
CA ALA A 89 23.82 14.08 16.92
C ALA A 89 23.07 15.07 17.82
N VAL A 90 22.25 15.95 17.25
CA VAL A 90 21.46 16.92 18.01
C VAL A 90 20.31 16.22 18.72
N CYS A 91 19.68 15.25 18.04
CA CYS A 91 18.63 14.43 18.63
C CYS A 91 19.16 13.60 19.81
N ALA A 92 20.31 12.92 19.63
CA ALA A 92 20.97 12.16 20.68
C ALA A 92 21.34 13.02 21.90
N ALA A 93 21.87 14.22 21.66
CA ALA A 93 22.25 15.14 22.74
C ALA A 93 21.05 15.64 23.57
N LYS A 94 19.87 15.74 22.95
CA LYS A 94 18.63 16.18 23.63
C LYS A 94 17.96 15.09 24.46
N HIS A 95 18.25 13.81 24.19
CA HIS A 95 17.56 12.69 24.81
C HIS A 95 18.55 11.73 25.47
N SER A 96 18.72 11.86 26.78
CA SER A 96 19.58 10.98 27.60
C SER A 96 18.94 9.64 27.98
N LYS A 97 17.65 9.45 27.67
CA LYS A 97 16.89 8.22 27.93
C LYS A 97 16.22 7.74 26.65
N PRO A 98 15.97 6.43 26.50
CA PRO A 98 15.19 5.89 25.39
C PRO A 98 13.83 6.57 25.27
N VAL A 99 13.50 7.01 24.06
CA VAL A 99 12.21 7.60 23.72
C VAL A 99 11.39 6.56 22.97
N TYR A 100 10.10 6.45 23.29
CA TYR A 100 9.18 5.51 22.65
C TYR A 100 8.14 6.26 21.82
N PRO A 101 7.66 5.66 20.72
CA PRO A 101 6.54 6.20 19.95
C PRO A 101 5.30 6.37 20.82
N GLU A 102 4.63 7.51 20.68
CA GLU A 102 3.39 7.84 21.38
C GLU A 102 2.14 7.60 20.53
N ALA A 103 2.24 6.70 19.54
CA ALA A 103 1.16 6.39 18.60
C ALA A 103 -0.06 5.74 19.28
N VAL A 104 0.18 4.83 20.25
CA VAL A 104 -0.89 4.20 21.03
C VAL A 104 -0.46 4.19 22.49
N ILE A 105 -1.08 5.05 23.29
CA ILE A 105 -0.87 5.04 24.73
C ILE A 105 -2.20 4.83 25.41
N VAL A 106 -2.29 3.72 26.14
CA VAL A 106 -3.46 3.33 26.91
C VAL A 106 -3.27 3.80 28.34
N ASN A 107 -4.22 4.59 28.84
CA ASN A 107 -4.30 5.02 30.22
C ASN A 107 -4.63 3.85 31.15
N SER A 108 -4.40 4.02 32.46
CA SER A 108 -4.74 3.01 33.47
C SER A 108 -6.24 2.66 33.51
N ASN A 109 -7.11 3.58 33.05
CA ASN A 109 -8.55 3.37 32.94
C ASN A 109 -8.98 2.73 31.60
N GLY A 110 -8.04 2.26 30.77
CA GLY A 110 -8.35 1.59 29.50
C GLY A 110 -8.76 2.51 28.35
N THR A 111 -8.50 3.83 28.43
CA THR A 111 -8.76 4.78 27.34
C THR A 111 -7.49 5.16 26.58
N LEU A 112 -7.63 5.68 25.35
CA LEU A 112 -6.49 6.27 24.63
C LEU A 112 -6.16 7.67 25.15
N ARG A 113 -4.88 7.96 25.33
CA ARG A 113 -4.39 9.24 25.87
C ARG A 113 -4.49 10.40 24.87
N ASN A 114 -4.22 10.14 23.60
CA ASN A 114 -4.05 11.16 22.58
C ASN A 114 -5.28 11.23 21.66
N VAL A 115 -6.45 11.55 22.22
CA VAL A 115 -7.71 11.76 21.49
C VAL A 115 -8.36 13.04 22.02
N PHE A 116 -8.53 14.04 21.15
CA PHE A 116 -8.96 15.40 21.47
C PHE A 116 -10.15 15.82 20.62
#